data_AF-X1HW71-F1
#
_entry.id   AF-X1HW71-F1
#
_cell.length_a   1.000
_cell.length_b   1.000
_cell.length_c   1.000
_cell.angle_alpha   90.00
_cell.angle_beta   90.00
_cell.angle_gamma   90.00
#
_symmetry.space_group_name_H-M   'P 1'
#
loop_
_entity.id
_entity.type
_entity.pdbx_description
1 polymer ?
#
loop_
_entity_poly.entity_id
_entity_poly.type
_entity_poly.pdbx_seq_one_letter_code
_entity_poly.pdbx_strand_id
1 'polypeptide(L)'
;ISTMTSYFVFVTLLFGIIGYFTRFWGRKIKYRGIDIYFAAYLMAAIGLNVLVNFLIVNIDKLSVTLSYSILTQEIILAKNFRKFAWAAVIEEICMITFTSYYFLSKKNEFTKNLKYSKITEYGQTFDPIPLFNFIKHSDPVLRKHAESTLFMMFERIPLKSEISLNDWKFKDSLLDGLCDSNSNSRKISYEILTKLEKEIPNMILPWIIESLESPNYDKSIPIAKSLIDADFALIKQIPINVIYNLVNDSEWRLKLLGLKILI
;
A
#
# COMPACT_ATOMS: atom_id res chain seq x y z
N ILE A 1 -23.35 -39.84 -8.92
CA ILE A 1 -22.99 -38.58 -9.61
C ILE A 1 -21.73 -38.07 -8.92
N SER A 2 -20.55 -38.33 -9.49
CA SER A 2 -19.28 -37.79 -8.99
C SER A 2 -19.09 -36.40 -9.57
N THR A 3 -19.53 -35.37 -8.84
CA THR A 3 -19.26 -33.98 -9.20
C THR A 3 -17.80 -33.58 -8.93
N MET A 4 -17.07 -34.38 -8.16
CA MET A 4 -15.67 -34.12 -7.83
C MET A 4 -14.75 -34.48 -9.00
N THR A 5 -14.35 -33.46 -9.77
CA THR A 5 -13.26 -33.59 -10.73
C THR A 5 -11.93 -33.30 -10.05
N SER A 6 -10.89 -34.06 -10.39
CA SER A 6 -9.53 -33.94 -9.84
C SER A 6 -8.95 -32.52 -9.88
N TYR A 7 -9.48 -31.66 -10.76
CA TYR A 7 -9.14 -30.25 -10.87
C TYR A 7 -9.32 -29.44 -9.58
N PHE A 8 -10.37 -29.71 -8.79
CA PHE A 8 -10.62 -28.93 -7.57
C PHE A 8 -9.58 -29.16 -6.48
N VAL A 9 -8.98 -30.36 -6.42
CA VAL A 9 -7.88 -30.67 -5.50
C VAL A 9 -6.64 -29.80 -5.80
N PHE A 10 -6.35 -29.56 -7.07
CA PHE A 10 -5.24 -28.69 -7.46
C PHE A 10 -5.54 -27.21 -7.20
N VAL A 11 -6.80 -26.80 -7.34
CA VAL A 11 -7.24 -25.43 -7.05
C VAL A 11 -7.17 -25.14 -5.55
N THR A 12 -7.66 -26.03 -4.68
CA THR A 12 -7.57 -25.86 -3.21
C THR A 12 -6.12 -25.84 -2.74
N LEU A 13 -5.27 -26.71 -3.28
CA LEU A 13 -3.84 -26.73 -2.97
C LEU A 13 -3.15 -25.43 -3.41
N LEU A 14 -3.44 -24.94 -4.63
CA LEU A 14 -2.87 -23.69 -5.14
C LEU A 14 -3.31 -22.47 -4.33
N PHE A 15 -4.60 -22.34 -4.00
CA PHE A 15 -5.09 -21.24 -3.16
C PHE A 15 -4.60 -21.35 -1.71
N GLY A 16 -4.48 -22.56 -1.16
CA GLY A 16 -3.91 -22.80 0.16
C GLY A 16 -2.45 -22.34 0.25
N ILE A 17 -1.64 -22.70 -0.74
CA ILE A 17 -0.23 -22.29 -0.84
C ILE A 17 -0.14 -20.77 -1.02
N ILE A 18 -0.87 -20.18 -1.97
CA ILE A 18 -0.83 -18.73 -2.21
C ILE A 18 -1.29 -17.95 -0.98
N GLY A 19 -2.38 -18.38 -0.33
CA GLY A 19 -2.88 -17.74 0.89
C GLY A 19 -1.86 -17.76 2.03
N TYR A 20 -1.16 -18.89 2.20
CA TYR A 20 -0.09 -19.01 3.18
C TYR A 20 1.07 -18.04 2.89
N PHE A 21 1.62 -18.08 1.67
CA PHE A 21 2.80 -17.26 1.33
C PHE A 21 2.49 -15.76 1.30
N THR A 22 1.31 -15.35 0.82
CA THR A 22 0.94 -13.92 0.76
C THR A 22 0.67 -13.29 2.12
N ARG A 23 0.11 -14.06 3.07
CA ARG A 23 -0.25 -13.53 4.39
C ARG A 23 0.87 -13.62 5.41
N PHE A 24 1.71 -14.65 5.34
CA PHE A 24 2.65 -14.98 6.43
C PHE A 24 4.13 -14.87 6.03
N TRP A 25 4.51 -15.15 4.78
CA TRP A 25 5.93 -15.21 4.38
C TRP A 25 6.62 -13.84 4.24
N GLY A 26 5.86 -12.73 4.29
CA GLY A 26 6.38 -11.37 4.13
C GLY A 26 6.37 -10.49 5.37
N ARG A 27 5.78 -10.93 6.49
CA ARG A 27 5.66 -10.12 7.71
C ARG A 27 6.72 -10.55 8.73
N LYS A 28 7.57 -9.61 9.19
CA LYS A 28 8.46 -9.82 10.33
C LYS A 28 7.60 -9.90 11.60
N ILE A 29 7.22 -11.12 12.03
CA ILE A 29 6.37 -11.33 13.20
C ILE A 29 7.20 -11.80 14.40
N LYS A 30 6.85 -11.28 15.59
CA LYS A 30 7.63 -11.35 16.85
C LYS A 30 7.68 -12.73 17.52
N TYR A 31 6.85 -13.71 17.13
CA TYR A 31 6.71 -15.00 17.83
C TYR A 31 6.76 -16.21 16.88
N ARG A 32 7.97 -16.70 16.58
CA ARG A 32 8.25 -17.80 15.64
C ARG A 32 7.51 -19.13 15.91
N GLY A 33 7.21 -19.46 17.17
CA GLY A 33 6.64 -20.76 17.54
C GLY A 33 5.16 -20.92 17.16
N ILE A 34 4.35 -19.89 17.38
CA ILE A 34 2.92 -19.90 17.08
C ILE A 34 2.70 -20.05 15.56
N ASP A 35 3.53 -19.41 14.74
CA ASP A 35 3.48 -19.55 13.28
C ASP A 35 3.84 -20.96 12.81
N ILE A 36 4.78 -21.67 13.47
CA ILE A 36 5.12 -23.05 13.10
C ILE A 36 3.94 -23.99 13.40
N TYR A 37 3.31 -23.86 14.57
CA TYR A 37 2.13 -24.68 14.90
C TYR A 37 0.94 -24.36 13.99
N PHE A 38 0.73 -23.09 13.67
CA PHE A 38 -0.35 -22.67 12.79
C PHE A 38 -0.09 -23.08 11.32
N ALA A 39 1.16 -23.02 10.85
CA ALA A 39 1.56 -23.52 9.54
C ALA A 39 1.42 -25.04 9.44
N ALA A 40 1.84 -25.78 10.48
CA ALA A 40 1.66 -27.22 10.56
C ALA A 40 0.16 -27.60 10.56
N TYR A 41 -0.67 -26.85 11.30
CA TYR A 41 -2.12 -27.01 11.28
C TYR A 41 -2.72 -26.77 9.89
N LEU A 42 -2.34 -25.68 9.20
CA LEU A 42 -2.80 -25.39 7.85
C LEU A 42 -2.34 -26.45 6.84
N MET A 43 -1.09 -26.89 6.89
CA MET A 43 -0.58 -27.96 6.03
C MET A 43 -1.30 -29.28 6.29
N ALA A 44 -1.56 -29.62 7.55
CA ALA A 44 -2.32 -30.82 7.91
C ALA A 44 -3.78 -30.72 7.42
N ALA A 45 -4.42 -29.57 7.56
CA ALA A 45 -5.77 -29.34 7.07
C ALA A 45 -5.86 -29.45 5.54
N ILE A 46 -4.91 -28.84 4.81
CA ILE A 46 -4.81 -28.96 3.35
C ILE A 46 -4.54 -30.42 2.95
N GLY A 47 -3.60 -31.09 3.62
CA GLY A 47 -3.26 -32.49 3.35
C GLY A 47 -4.42 -33.45 3.60
N LEU A 48 -5.16 -33.27 4.69
CA LEU A 48 -6.34 -34.07 5.03
C LEU A 48 -7.46 -33.83 4.01
N ASN A 49 -7.69 -32.59 3.62
CA ASN A 49 -8.66 -32.24 2.58
C ASN A 49 -8.30 -32.88 1.22
N VAL A 50 -7.05 -32.74 0.77
CA VAL A 50 -6.57 -33.40 -0.45
C VAL A 50 -6.74 -34.92 -0.37
N LEU A 51 -6.42 -35.52 0.78
CA LEU A 51 -6.59 -36.95 1.02
C LEU A 51 -8.07 -37.36 0.95
N VAL A 52 -8.98 -36.63 1.58
CA VAL A 52 -10.43 -36.91 1.56
C VAL A 52 -10.98 -36.83 0.14
N ASN A 53 -10.67 -35.75 -0.59
CA ASN A 53 -11.10 -35.60 -1.98
C ASN A 53 -10.51 -36.69 -2.90
N PHE A 54 -9.25 -37.06 -2.68
CA PHE A 54 -8.63 -38.15 -3.43
C PHE A 54 -9.28 -39.51 -3.11
N LEU A 55 -9.58 -39.81 -1.85
CA LEU A 55 -10.25 -41.05 -1.43
C LEU A 55 -11.66 -41.16 -2.00
N ILE A 56 -12.40 -40.06 -2.11
CA ILE A 56 -13.73 -40.06 -2.73
C ILE A 56 -13.66 -40.40 -4.22
N VAL A 57 -12.63 -39.93 -4.94
CA VAL A 57 -12.52 -40.04 -6.40
C VAL A 57 -11.74 -41.28 -6.86
N ASN A 58 -10.71 -41.70 -6.13
CA ASN A 58 -9.74 -42.72 -6.55
C ASN A 58 -9.50 -43.81 -5.47
N ILE A 59 -10.55 -44.22 -4.74
CA ILE A 59 -10.45 -45.19 -3.64
C ILE A 59 -9.71 -46.48 -4.04
N ASP A 60 -9.94 -46.96 -5.27
CA ASP A 60 -9.40 -48.24 -5.75
C ASP A 60 -7.87 -48.22 -5.81
N LYS A 61 -7.25 -47.05 -6.05
CA LYS A 61 -5.79 -46.89 -6.19
C LYS A 61 -5.02 -46.95 -4.88
N LEU A 62 -5.66 -46.65 -3.75
CA LEU A 62 -5.01 -46.65 -2.41
C LEU A 62 -5.57 -47.73 -1.48
N SER A 63 -6.56 -48.49 -1.93
CA SER A 63 -7.21 -49.57 -1.19
C SER A 63 -6.23 -50.58 -0.59
N VAL A 64 -5.18 -50.93 -1.34
CA VAL A 64 -4.13 -51.87 -0.92
C VAL A 64 -3.19 -51.26 0.11
N THR A 65 -2.79 -50.00 -0.03
CA THR A 65 -1.83 -49.36 0.90
C THR A 65 -2.47 -49.04 2.24
N LEU A 66 -3.72 -48.59 2.23
CA LEU A 66 -4.45 -48.16 3.42
C LEU A 66 -5.09 -49.32 4.19
N SER A 67 -5.16 -50.53 3.60
CA SER A 67 -5.57 -51.75 4.29
C SER A 67 -4.49 -52.32 5.21
N TYR A 68 -3.24 -51.84 5.14
CA TYR A 68 -2.15 -52.30 6.03
C TYR A 68 -2.03 -51.51 7.33
N SER A 69 -2.61 -50.30 7.42
CA SER A 69 -2.52 -49.46 8.62
C SER A 69 -3.77 -49.60 9.48
N ILE A 70 -3.56 -49.92 10.77
CA ILE A 70 -4.61 -50.09 11.79
C ILE A 70 -5.49 -48.84 11.92
N LEU A 71 -4.92 -47.64 11.74
CA LEU A 71 -5.63 -46.36 11.81
C LEU A 71 -6.53 -46.09 10.60
N THR A 72 -6.24 -46.68 9.44
CA THR A 72 -6.94 -46.39 8.18
C THR A 72 -7.83 -47.53 7.69
N GLN A 73 -7.68 -48.73 8.28
CA GLN A 73 -8.49 -49.91 7.97
C GLN A 73 -9.99 -49.66 8.17
N GLU A 74 -10.41 -49.06 9.29
CA GLU A 74 -11.83 -48.81 9.59
C GLU A 74 -12.50 -47.86 8.59
N ILE A 75 -11.75 -46.88 8.06
CA ILE A 75 -12.25 -45.87 7.12
C ILE A 75 -12.65 -46.52 5.78
N ILE A 76 -11.91 -47.55 5.36
CA ILE A 76 -12.10 -48.26 4.09
C ILE A 76 -13.09 -49.41 4.23
N LEU A 77 -12.91 -50.28 5.24
CA LEU A 77 -13.75 -51.48 5.44
C LEU A 77 -15.21 -51.13 5.72
N ALA A 78 -15.49 -50.03 6.43
CA ALA A 78 -16.86 -49.62 6.74
C ALA A 78 -17.53 -48.74 5.67
N LYS A 79 -16.87 -48.46 4.52
CA LYS A 79 -17.32 -47.49 3.49
C LYS A 79 -17.69 -46.10 4.06
N ASN A 80 -17.19 -45.78 5.26
CA ASN A 80 -17.51 -44.55 5.98
C ASN A 80 -16.94 -43.31 5.28
N PHE A 81 -15.98 -43.47 4.36
CA PHE A 81 -15.46 -42.38 3.51
C PHE A 81 -16.56 -41.62 2.76
N ARG A 82 -17.68 -42.28 2.39
CA ARG A 82 -18.84 -41.61 1.76
C ARG A 82 -19.50 -40.56 2.65
N LYS A 83 -19.37 -40.66 3.98
CA LYS A 83 -19.88 -39.65 4.92
C LYS A 83 -19.07 -38.35 4.84
N PHE A 84 -17.80 -38.43 4.45
CA PHE A 84 -16.96 -37.26 4.21
C PHE A 84 -17.28 -36.53 2.89
N ALA A 85 -18.06 -37.15 1.99
CA ALA A 85 -18.49 -36.49 0.76
C ALA A 85 -19.34 -35.24 1.03
N TRP A 86 -20.17 -35.26 2.07
CA TRP A 86 -20.95 -34.07 2.47
C TRP A 86 -20.06 -32.93 2.98
N ALA A 87 -19.01 -33.25 3.74
CA ALA A 87 -18.05 -32.26 4.21
C ALA A 87 -17.26 -31.64 3.04
N ALA A 88 -16.84 -32.47 2.07
CA ALA A 88 -16.16 -32.02 0.86
C ALA A 88 -17.05 -31.11 -0.01
N VAL A 89 -18.34 -31.44 -0.16
CA VAL A 89 -19.30 -30.61 -0.92
C VAL A 89 -19.51 -29.25 -0.25
N ILE A 90 -19.65 -29.19 1.08
CA ILE A 90 -19.79 -27.92 1.82
C ILE A 90 -18.55 -27.04 1.62
N GLU A 91 -17.37 -27.64 1.74
CA GLU A 91 -16.10 -26.94 1.53
C GLU A 91 -15.97 -26.39 0.11
N GLU A 92 -16.32 -27.20 -0.90
CA GLU A 92 -16.28 -26.80 -2.30
C GLU A 92 -17.20 -25.61 -2.58
N ILE A 93 -18.42 -25.61 -2.02
CA ILE A 93 -19.36 -24.49 -2.12
C ILE A 93 -18.76 -23.23 -1.48
N CYS A 94 -18.17 -23.34 -0.28
CA CYS A 94 -17.50 -22.21 0.36
C CYS A 94 -16.33 -21.70 -0.49
N MET A 95 -15.49 -22.58 -1.00
CA MET A 95 -14.33 -22.22 -1.83
C MET A 95 -14.75 -21.54 -3.13
N ILE A 96 -15.76 -22.05 -3.83
CA ILE A 96 -16.32 -21.40 -5.02
C ILE A 96 -16.84 -20.01 -4.65
N THR A 97 -17.61 -19.89 -3.57
CA THR A 97 -18.18 -18.62 -3.13
C THR A 97 -17.09 -17.59 -2.81
N PHE A 98 -16.07 -17.96 -2.05
CA PHE A 98 -14.97 -17.07 -1.68
C PHE A 98 -14.08 -16.69 -2.86
N THR A 99 -13.74 -17.66 -3.72
CA THR A 99 -12.91 -17.39 -4.91
C THR A 99 -13.67 -16.51 -5.91
N SER A 100 -14.93 -16.82 -6.20
CA SER A 100 -15.79 -15.98 -7.03
C SER A 100 -15.92 -14.57 -6.46
N TYR A 101 -16.22 -14.42 -5.17
CA TYR A 101 -16.28 -13.11 -4.51
C TYR A 101 -14.95 -12.35 -4.62
N TYR A 102 -13.82 -13.00 -4.37
CA TYR A 102 -12.50 -12.37 -4.44
C TYR A 102 -12.17 -11.84 -5.83
N PHE A 103 -12.45 -12.63 -6.88
CA PHE A 103 -12.19 -12.20 -8.26
C PHE A 103 -13.17 -11.14 -8.74
N LEU A 104 -14.46 -11.24 -8.39
CA LEU A 104 -15.47 -10.24 -8.71
C LEU A 104 -15.21 -8.90 -8.00
N SER A 105 -14.85 -8.96 -6.71
CA SER A 105 -14.54 -7.77 -5.90
C SER A 105 -13.34 -6.99 -6.45
N LYS A 106 -12.29 -7.68 -6.92
CA LYS A 106 -11.10 -7.03 -7.51
C LYS A 106 -11.38 -6.22 -8.78
N LYS A 107 -12.41 -6.57 -9.55
CA LYS A 107 -12.77 -5.88 -10.80
C LYS A 107 -14.04 -5.03 -10.65
N ASN A 108 -14.56 -4.87 -9.43
CA ASN A 108 -15.84 -4.22 -9.24
C ASN A 108 -15.73 -2.70 -9.42
N GLU A 109 -16.37 -2.21 -10.48
CA GLU A 109 -16.50 -0.78 -10.78
C GLU A 109 -17.07 0.01 -9.60
N PHE A 110 -17.99 -0.58 -8.82
CA PHE A 110 -18.52 0.03 -7.61
C PHE A 110 -17.43 0.42 -6.61
N THR A 111 -16.44 -0.45 -6.38
CA THR A 111 -15.32 -0.16 -5.46
C THR A 111 -14.41 0.95 -5.98
N LYS A 112 -14.22 1.02 -7.30
CA LYS A 112 -13.48 2.11 -7.94
C LYS A 112 -14.23 3.43 -7.79
N ASN A 113 -15.54 3.43 -8.02
CA ASN A 113 -16.40 4.59 -7.86
C ASN A 113 -16.45 5.06 -6.40
N LEU A 114 -16.53 4.15 -5.44
CA LEU A 114 -16.43 4.50 -4.01
C LEU A 114 -15.11 5.19 -3.66
N LYS A 115 -13.98 4.65 -4.14
CA LYS A 115 -12.66 5.29 -3.95
C LYS A 115 -12.61 6.67 -4.61
N TYR A 116 -13.17 6.80 -5.81
CA TYR A 116 -13.25 8.07 -6.53
C TYR A 116 -14.06 9.10 -5.74
N SER A 117 -15.25 8.73 -5.24
CA SER A 117 -16.08 9.58 -4.38
C SER A 117 -15.35 9.97 -3.09
N LYS A 118 -14.61 9.04 -2.47
CA LYS A 118 -13.82 9.32 -1.28
C LYS A 118 -12.70 10.33 -1.55
N ILE A 119 -12.00 10.24 -2.67
CA ILE A 119 -11.00 11.25 -3.08
C ILE A 119 -11.65 12.64 -3.14
N THR A 120 -12.83 12.74 -3.77
CA THR A 120 -13.58 14.00 -3.84
C THR A 120 -13.98 14.53 -2.45
N GLU A 121 -14.44 13.65 -1.56
CA GLU A 121 -14.79 13.98 -0.18
C GLU A 121 -13.58 14.51 0.60
N TYR A 122 -12.40 13.88 0.47
CA TYR A 122 -11.15 14.35 1.09
C TYR A 122 -10.73 15.73 0.57
N GLY A 123 -10.92 16.01 -0.72
CA GLY A 123 -10.70 17.34 -1.28
C GLY A 123 -11.63 18.42 -0.72
N GLN A 124 -12.90 18.07 -0.47
CA GLN A 124 -13.90 18.99 0.09
C GLN A 124 -13.70 19.24 1.59
N THR A 125 -13.29 18.20 2.32
CA THR A 125 -13.02 18.25 3.77
C THR A 125 -11.62 18.73 4.12
N PHE A 126 -10.77 18.99 3.11
CA PHE A 126 -9.38 19.43 3.27
C PHE A 126 -8.56 18.47 4.13
N ASP A 127 -8.59 17.19 3.78
CA ASP A 127 -7.77 16.14 4.36
C ASP A 127 -6.67 15.68 3.35
N PRO A 128 -5.43 16.15 3.52
CA PRO A 128 -4.34 15.87 2.57
C PRO A 128 -3.79 14.44 2.68
N ILE A 129 -3.84 13.83 3.85
CA ILE A 129 -3.10 12.58 4.14
C ILE A 129 -3.62 11.42 3.25
N PRO A 130 -4.95 11.18 3.14
CA PRO A 130 -5.46 10.17 2.24
C PRO A 130 -5.13 10.48 0.78
N LEU A 131 -5.17 11.75 0.36
CA LEU A 131 -4.86 12.16 -1.00
C LEU A 131 -3.40 11.84 -1.37
N PHE A 132 -2.44 12.13 -0.49
CA PHE A 132 -1.04 11.75 -0.66
C PHE A 132 -0.83 10.23 -0.72
N ASN A 133 -1.73 9.43 -0.13
CA ASN A 133 -1.71 7.98 -0.31
C ASN A 133 -2.31 7.56 -1.67
N PHE A 134 -3.37 8.23 -2.13
CA PHE A 134 -4.01 7.92 -3.41
C PHE A 134 -3.17 8.30 -4.62
N ILE A 135 -2.32 9.32 -4.55
CA ILE A 135 -1.36 9.64 -5.64
C ILE A 135 -0.31 8.53 -5.86
N LYS A 136 -0.18 7.59 -4.91
CA LYS A 136 0.70 6.42 -5.00
C LYS A 136 -0.05 5.16 -5.46
N HIS A 137 -1.36 5.28 -5.73
CA HIS A 137 -2.21 4.14 -6.08
C HIS A 137 -1.85 3.58 -7.47
N SER A 138 -2.04 2.26 -7.63
CA SER A 138 -1.71 1.54 -8.87
C SER A 138 -2.63 1.93 -10.04
N ASP A 139 -3.93 2.09 -9.79
CA ASP A 139 -4.92 2.55 -10.78
C ASP A 139 -4.63 4.00 -11.24
N PRO A 140 -4.31 4.23 -12.53
CA PRO A 140 -3.96 5.55 -13.04
C PRO A 140 -5.13 6.55 -12.99
N VAL A 141 -6.38 6.10 -13.06
CA VAL A 141 -7.55 7.00 -13.02
C VAL A 141 -7.72 7.59 -11.62
N LEU A 142 -7.65 6.74 -10.60
CA LEU A 142 -7.73 7.18 -9.20
C LEU A 142 -6.54 8.06 -8.84
N ARG A 143 -5.34 7.69 -9.32
CA ARG A 143 -4.13 8.46 -9.11
C ARG A 143 -4.23 9.87 -9.69
N LYS A 144 -4.60 10.01 -10.97
CA LYS A 144 -4.80 11.33 -11.60
C LYS A 144 -5.88 12.17 -10.92
N HIS A 145 -6.97 11.55 -10.49
CA HIS A 145 -8.03 12.26 -9.77
C HIS A 145 -7.54 12.80 -8.42
N ALA A 146 -6.77 11.99 -7.69
CA ALA A 146 -6.15 12.43 -6.44
C ALA A 146 -5.13 13.55 -6.65
N GLU A 147 -4.31 13.47 -7.71
CA GLU A 147 -3.36 14.53 -8.08
C GLU A 147 -4.08 15.88 -8.31
N SER A 148 -5.08 15.89 -9.20
CA SER A 148 -5.88 17.08 -9.50
C SER A 148 -6.58 17.63 -8.24
N THR A 149 -7.14 16.75 -7.42
CA THR A 149 -7.82 17.13 -6.17
C THR A 149 -6.84 17.75 -5.18
N LEU A 150 -5.63 17.21 -5.07
CA LEU A 150 -4.59 17.72 -4.19
C LEU A 150 -4.14 19.13 -4.62
N PHE A 151 -3.92 19.37 -5.91
CA PHE A 151 -3.63 20.71 -6.43
C PHE A 151 -4.75 21.71 -6.10
N MET A 152 -5.99 21.38 -6.44
CA MET A 152 -7.13 22.25 -6.14
C MET A 152 -7.28 22.54 -4.65
N MET A 153 -6.95 21.57 -3.79
CA MET A 153 -7.01 21.75 -2.35
C MET A 153 -5.96 22.76 -1.87
N PHE A 154 -4.69 22.61 -2.27
CA PHE A 154 -3.62 23.53 -1.89
C PHE A 154 -3.77 24.94 -2.48
N GLU A 155 -4.41 25.09 -3.64
CA GLU A 155 -4.81 26.38 -4.19
C GLU A 155 -5.90 27.08 -3.35
N ARG A 156 -6.80 26.30 -2.74
CA ARG A 156 -7.97 26.83 -2.03
C ARG A 156 -7.73 27.09 -0.56
N ILE A 157 -6.87 26.32 0.11
CA ILE A 157 -6.56 26.47 1.55
C ILE A 157 -6.28 27.93 1.90
N PRO A 158 -5.40 28.66 1.19
CA PRO A 158 -4.99 29.99 1.61
C PRO A 158 -6.08 31.05 1.45
N LEU A 159 -7.12 30.75 0.66
CA LEU A 159 -8.28 31.62 0.45
C LEU A 159 -9.35 31.41 1.54
N LYS A 160 -9.19 30.42 2.43
CA LYS A 160 -10.13 30.13 3.51
C LYS A 160 -9.63 30.69 4.84
N SER A 161 -10.50 31.41 5.54
CA SER A 161 -10.20 31.95 6.87
C SER A 161 -10.19 30.91 7.98
N GLU A 162 -10.90 29.78 7.81
CA GLU A 162 -11.10 28.75 8.83
C GLU A 162 -9.98 27.70 8.86
N ILE A 163 -9.17 27.61 7.82
CA ILE A 163 -8.18 26.53 7.64
C ILE A 163 -6.81 27.17 7.46
N SER A 164 -5.84 26.76 8.28
CA SER A 164 -4.48 27.27 8.22
C SER A 164 -3.61 26.36 7.37
N LEU A 165 -2.91 26.94 6.40
CA LEU A 165 -1.89 26.21 5.63
C LEU A 165 -0.75 25.71 6.53
N ASN A 166 -0.48 26.41 7.64
CA ASN A 166 0.55 26.07 8.63
C ASN A 166 0.18 24.89 9.53
N ASP A 167 -1.05 24.34 9.43
CA ASP A 167 -1.39 23.15 10.19
C ASP A 167 -0.47 21.99 9.78
N TRP A 168 -0.01 21.23 10.78
CA TRP A 168 0.88 20.09 10.62
C TRP A 168 0.41 19.13 9.51
N LYS A 169 -0.91 18.92 9.40
CA LYS A 169 -1.49 18.02 8.40
C LYS A 169 -1.18 18.45 6.96
N PHE A 170 -1.07 19.75 6.67
CA PHE A 170 -0.75 20.24 5.32
C PHE A 170 0.75 20.42 5.14
N LYS A 171 1.39 21.17 6.04
CA LYS A 171 2.82 21.46 6.00
C LYS A 171 3.64 20.18 5.97
N ASP A 172 3.45 19.32 6.97
CA ASP A 172 4.30 18.13 7.12
C ASP A 172 3.99 17.12 6.02
N SER A 173 2.73 16.93 5.63
CA SER A 173 2.38 16.05 4.51
C SER A 173 3.03 16.49 3.19
N LEU A 174 3.08 17.80 2.92
CA LEU A 174 3.71 18.33 1.72
C LEU A 174 5.23 18.10 1.75
N LEU A 175 5.87 18.47 2.87
CA LEU A 175 7.32 18.34 3.06
C LEU A 175 7.78 16.88 3.06
N ASP A 176 7.03 15.98 3.71
CA ASP A 176 7.29 14.55 3.67
C ASP A 176 7.13 14.00 2.25
N GLY A 177 6.16 14.53 1.49
CA GLY A 177 5.96 14.19 0.09
C GLY A 177 7.15 14.55 -0.81
N LEU A 178 7.91 15.61 -0.52
CA LEU A 178 9.15 15.97 -1.22
C LEU A 178 10.26 14.92 -1.02
N CYS A 179 10.27 14.30 0.16
CA CYS A 179 11.26 13.30 0.58
C CYS A 179 10.82 11.87 0.27
N ASP A 180 9.62 11.67 -0.29
CA ASP A 180 9.03 10.34 -0.44
C ASP A 180 9.83 9.45 -1.41
N SER A 181 9.88 8.15 -1.15
CA SER A 181 10.44 7.16 -2.09
C SER A 181 9.73 7.13 -3.45
N ASN A 182 8.44 7.45 -3.50
CA ASN A 182 7.63 7.45 -4.71
C ASN A 182 7.91 8.71 -5.56
N SER A 183 8.34 8.50 -6.81
CA SER A 183 8.69 9.58 -7.73
C SER A 183 7.51 10.51 -8.05
N ASN A 184 6.29 9.97 -8.13
CA ASN A 184 5.09 10.75 -8.39
C ASN A 184 4.78 11.68 -7.22
N SER A 185 4.88 11.15 -5.99
CA SER A 185 4.69 11.95 -4.77
C SER A 185 5.66 13.13 -4.72
N ARG A 186 6.96 12.87 -4.95
CA ARG A 186 7.98 13.94 -4.99
C ARG A 186 7.68 15.00 -6.04
N LYS A 187 7.29 14.57 -7.25
CA LYS A 187 6.97 15.47 -8.36
C LYS A 187 5.80 16.38 -7.99
N ILE A 188 4.69 15.80 -7.53
CA ILE A 188 3.47 16.55 -7.20
C ILE A 188 3.72 17.49 -6.02
N SER A 189 4.41 17.04 -4.96
CA SER A 189 4.79 17.91 -3.84
C SER A 189 5.67 19.08 -4.28
N TYR A 190 6.61 18.86 -5.19
CA TYR A 190 7.47 19.93 -5.72
C TYR A 190 6.68 20.94 -6.55
N GLU A 191 5.76 20.47 -7.40
CA GLU A 191 4.88 21.33 -8.19
C GLU A 191 3.94 22.16 -7.29
N ILE A 192 3.41 21.57 -6.22
CA ILE A 192 2.60 22.31 -5.23
C ILE A 192 3.45 23.35 -4.49
N LEU A 193 4.63 22.97 -4.01
CA LEU A 193 5.53 23.89 -3.31
C LEU A 193 5.91 25.09 -4.17
N THR A 194 6.40 24.86 -5.38
CA THR A 194 6.80 25.94 -6.31
C THR A 194 5.64 26.87 -6.68
N LYS A 195 4.40 26.35 -6.71
CA LYS A 195 3.21 27.17 -6.88
C LYS A 195 2.93 28.03 -5.66
N LEU A 196 3.00 27.46 -4.46
CA LEU A 196 2.78 28.18 -3.20
C LEU A 196 3.86 29.25 -2.96
N GLU A 197 5.12 28.98 -3.34
CA GLU A 197 6.23 29.93 -3.29
C GLU A 197 5.94 31.21 -4.10
N LYS A 198 5.28 31.06 -5.27
CA LYS A 198 4.92 32.18 -6.16
C LYS A 198 3.68 32.92 -5.69
N GLU A 199 2.64 32.18 -5.32
CA GLU A 199 1.34 32.78 -5.01
C GLU A 199 1.32 33.40 -3.61
N ILE A 200 2.01 32.80 -2.63
CA ILE A 200 1.89 33.15 -1.21
C ILE A 200 3.24 33.06 -0.49
N PRO A 201 4.25 33.82 -0.96
CA PRO A 201 5.62 33.75 -0.46
C PRO A 201 5.72 33.98 1.06
N ASN A 202 4.91 34.89 1.61
CA ASN A 202 4.96 35.26 3.02
C ASN A 202 4.59 34.12 3.98
N MET A 203 3.69 33.20 3.58
CA MET A 203 3.31 32.05 4.41
C MET A 203 4.31 30.89 4.29
N ILE A 204 4.97 30.76 3.14
CA ILE A 204 5.89 29.66 2.83
C ILE A 204 7.32 29.96 3.28
N LEU A 205 7.71 31.24 3.31
CA LEU A 205 9.06 31.66 3.69
C LEU A 205 9.52 31.06 5.04
N PRO A 206 8.71 31.02 6.12
CA PRO A 206 9.11 30.37 7.35
C PRO A 206 9.40 28.88 7.18
N TRP A 207 8.66 28.18 6.32
CA TRP A 207 8.87 26.75 6.06
C TRP A 207 10.18 26.52 5.32
N ILE A 208 10.50 27.40 4.37
CA ILE A 208 11.76 27.37 3.62
C ILE A 208 12.92 27.54 4.59
N ILE A 209 12.90 28.59 5.41
CA ILE A 209 13.97 28.88 6.37
C ILE A 209 14.16 27.70 7.33
N GLU A 210 13.08 27.23 7.96
CA GLU A 210 13.11 26.09 8.89
C GLU A 210 13.65 24.80 8.22
N SER A 211 13.29 24.57 6.96
CA SER A 211 13.72 23.37 6.24
C SER A 211 15.18 23.47 5.77
N LEU A 212 15.66 24.66 5.41
CA LEU A 212 17.06 24.89 5.05
C LEU A 212 17.99 24.78 6.26
N GLU A 213 17.53 25.21 7.44
CA GLU A 213 18.26 25.06 8.70
C GLU A 213 18.17 23.64 9.29
N SER A 214 17.34 22.77 8.71
CA SER A 214 17.19 21.40 9.17
C SER A 214 18.48 20.59 8.96
N PRO A 215 18.94 19.84 9.97
CA PRO A 215 20.08 18.93 9.80
C PRO A 215 19.76 17.72 8.90
N ASN A 216 18.49 17.54 8.52
CA ASN A 216 18.08 16.45 7.65
C ASN A 216 18.24 16.84 6.17
N TYR A 217 19.25 16.30 5.52
CA TYR A 217 19.52 16.51 4.09
C TYR A 217 18.38 16.07 3.16
N ASP A 218 17.57 15.09 3.55
CA ASP A 218 16.41 14.69 2.75
C ASP A 218 15.38 15.81 2.68
N LYS A 219 15.32 16.70 3.69
CA LYS A 219 14.43 17.86 3.73
C LYS A 219 15.08 19.11 3.14
N SER A 220 16.32 19.41 3.50
CA SER A 220 16.97 20.65 3.09
C SER A 220 17.33 20.68 1.60
N ILE A 221 17.73 19.54 1.01
CA ILE A 221 18.11 19.49 -0.42
C ILE A 221 16.93 19.78 -1.36
N PRO A 222 15.74 19.14 -1.22
CA PRO A 222 14.60 19.46 -2.09
C PRO A 222 14.14 20.91 -2.00
N ILE A 223 14.19 21.51 -0.81
CA ILE A 223 13.86 22.92 -0.59
C ILE A 223 14.91 23.84 -1.21
N ALA A 224 16.20 23.59 -0.97
CA ALA A 224 17.26 24.34 -1.64
C ALA A 224 17.18 24.23 -3.17
N LYS A 225 16.67 23.11 -3.69
CA LYS A 225 16.43 22.92 -5.12
C LYS A 225 15.25 23.75 -5.64
N SER A 226 14.14 23.87 -4.90
CA SER A 226 13.00 24.70 -5.35
C SER A 226 13.39 26.17 -5.50
N LEU A 227 14.30 26.64 -4.65
CA LEU A 227 14.80 28.01 -4.69
C LEU A 227 15.60 28.40 -5.94
N ILE A 228 16.10 27.44 -6.73
CA ILE A 228 16.81 27.75 -7.98
C ILE A 228 15.87 28.42 -8.99
N ASP A 229 14.62 27.95 -9.05
CA ASP A 229 13.61 28.41 -10.01
C ASP A 229 12.64 29.44 -9.36
N ALA A 230 12.91 29.85 -8.12
CA ALA A 230 12.06 30.75 -7.36
C ALA A 230 12.27 32.21 -7.74
N ASP A 231 11.25 33.04 -7.48
CA ASP A 231 11.34 34.47 -7.77
C ASP A 231 12.40 35.14 -6.89
N PHE A 232 13.23 35.98 -7.49
CA PHE A 232 14.30 36.70 -6.81
C PHE A 232 13.82 37.55 -5.61
N ALA A 233 12.56 37.99 -5.65
CA ALA A 233 11.92 38.70 -4.55
C ALA A 233 11.74 37.83 -3.30
N LEU A 234 11.46 36.52 -3.46
CA LEU A 234 11.40 35.56 -2.35
C LEU A 234 12.79 35.28 -1.80
N ILE A 235 13.78 35.04 -2.69
CA ILE A 235 15.16 34.73 -2.29
C ILE A 235 15.74 35.87 -1.45
N LYS A 236 15.48 37.13 -1.82
CA LYS A 236 15.92 38.31 -1.05
C LYS A 236 15.38 38.39 0.38
N GLN A 237 14.26 37.73 0.68
CA GLN A 237 13.69 37.71 2.02
C GLN A 237 14.32 36.64 2.91
N ILE A 238 15.06 35.69 2.32
CA ILE A 238 15.78 34.66 3.07
C ILE A 238 17.00 35.32 3.74
N PRO A 239 17.19 35.14 5.05
CA PRO A 239 18.37 35.65 5.74
C PRO A 239 19.67 35.16 5.09
N ILE A 240 20.58 36.08 4.77
CA ILE A 240 21.80 35.75 4.00
C ILE A 240 22.70 34.73 4.72
N ASN A 241 22.68 34.70 6.04
CA ASN A 241 23.38 33.72 6.86
C ASN A 241 22.89 32.29 6.58
N VAL A 242 21.60 32.08 6.35
CA VAL A 242 21.05 30.76 5.98
C VAL A 242 21.63 30.31 4.64
N ILE A 243 21.70 31.20 3.65
CA ILE A 243 22.28 30.88 2.34
C ILE A 243 23.79 30.60 2.46
N TYR A 244 24.53 31.39 3.24
CA TYR A 244 25.95 31.13 3.49
C TYR A 244 26.20 29.81 4.23
N ASN A 245 25.30 29.41 5.13
CA ASN A 245 25.38 28.11 5.79
C ASN A 245 25.30 26.96 4.76
N LEU A 246 24.46 27.07 3.73
CA LEU A 246 24.39 26.08 2.65
C LEU A 246 25.70 25.98 1.87
N VAL A 247 26.35 27.11 1.58
CA VAL A 247 27.64 27.16 0.86
C VAL A 247 28.77 26.52 1.68
N ASN A 248 28.70 26.64 3.01
CA ASN A 248 29.69 26.11 3.94
C ASN A 248 29.35 24.70 4.44
N ASP A 249 28.19 24.13 4.10
CA ASP A 249 27.72 22.83 4.59
C ASP A 249 28.66 21.70 4.17
N SER A 250 28.86 20.67 5.00
CA SER A 250 29.70 19.52 4.62
C SER A 250 29.22 18.79 3.37
N GLU A 251 27.92 18.79 3.08
CA GLU A 251 27.34 18.10 1.94
C GLU A 251 27.46 18.91 0.64
N TRP A 252 28.17 18.35 -0.34
CA TRP A 252 28.51 19.04 -1.59
C TRP A 252 27.29 19.50 -2.41
N ARG A 253 26.16 18.80 -2.30
CA ARG A 253 24.91 19.17 -3.01
C ARG A 253 24.38 20.50 -2.51
N LEU A 254 24.34 20.70 -1.19
CA LEU A 254 23.91 21.97 -0.61
C LEU A 254 24.88 23.09 -0.95
N LYS A 255 26.19 22.82 -0.98
CA LYS A 255 27.17 23.83 -1.45
C LYS A 255 26.86 24.31 -2.85
N LEU A 256 26.65 23.38 -3.78
CA LEU A 256 26.37 23.69 -5.18
C LEU A 256 25.05 24.47 -5.31
N LEU A 257 24.01 24.07 -4.57
CA LEU A 257 22.72 24.76 -4.56
C LEU A 257 22.84 26.17 -3.97
N GLY A 258 23.51 26.32 -2.83
CA GLY A 258 23.75 27.62 -2.21
C GLY A 258 24.50 28.59 -3.12
N LEU A 259 25.53 28.11 -3.84
CA LEU A 259 26.24 28.91 -4.84
C LEU A 259 25.33 29.33 -6.00
N LYS A 260 24.46 28.43 -6.48
CA LYS A 260 23.50 28.76 -7.55
C LYS A 260 22.43 29.77 -7.11
N ILE A 261 22.03 29.74 -5.85
CA ILE A 261 21.06 30.70 -5.29
C ILE A 261 21.68 32.10 -5.14
N LEU A 262 23.01 32.18 -4.91
CA LEU A 262 23.72 33.46 -4.77
C LEU A 262 24.04 34.16 -6.09
N ILE A 263 24.08 33.42 -7.22
CA ILE A 263 24.40 33.93 -8.56
C ILE A 263 23.11 34.40 -9.25
#